data_AF-A0A1E7F5I5-F1
#
_entry.id   AF-A0A1E7F5I5-F1
#
_cell.length_a   1.000
_cell.length_b   1.000
_cell.length_c   1.000
_cell.angle_alpha   90.00
_cell.angle_beta   90.00
_cell.angle_gamma   90.00
#
_symmetry.space_group_name_H-M   'P 1'
#
loop_
_entity.id
_entity.type
_entity.pdbx_description
1 polymer ?
#
loop_
_entity_poly.entity_id
_entity_poly.type
_entity_poly.pdbx_seq_one_letter_code
_entity_poly.pdbx_strand_id
1 'polypeptide(L)'
;METPPVPILPRASELRTYTTSPPDICSPILRYDANEEEAIYRVYDAYDVESVSDKFSALHEALAIFPFSVEALNYWASLYVSEISPPDLHKAEKTYEMALTASRLMWPDMVQQSSIDWGHTEHRPFLRAQCGLARVQCSLGKVADAIEKFRFILKVNPNDNQGVKQLLFNALIQIGDYKLAEEIAEKHSEGRKSRQASFRYGFVIIDFLRFKLGVCSEPDLQDTLVQALMCNNYPPCLLLGDIPLPRKPDSYSSGGMEEAVCLVNDNKSSWERTPGLLEWLRKQRYAGGKKPNDDGSILFQLLTKGNMIVEKRNNAVWELTTKVDNIPGSATPDFYLAPGMKAHNRAKIVAFDLKSGFGCRLKFESFPYDDVVAVPFWKILNTSKALAKIAKNTTCKQCYEPASLQCTRCKVTWYCSEACQKKHWKGKGGQYAVSHKDTCPKLIKT
;
A
#
# COMPACT_ATOMS: atom_id res chain seq x y z
N MET A 1 -8.49 -29.42 -6.87
CA MET A 1 -8.74 -30.04 -5.56
C MET A 1 -10.12 -29.60 -5.11
N GLU A 2 -10.95 -30.51 -4.64
CA GLU A 2 -12.23 -30.13 -4.05
C GLU A 2 -11.99 -29.36 -2.75
N THR A 3 -12.70 -28.25 -2.56
CA THR A 3 -12.58 -27.44 -1.34
C THR A 3 -13.06 -28.26 -0.15
N PRO A 4 -12.22 -28.50 0.87
CA PRO A 4 -12.60 -29.30 2.04
C PRO A 4 -13.88 -28.79 2.72
N PRO A 5 -14.66 -29.66 3.38
CA PRO A 5 -15.83 -29.25 4.13
C PRO A 5 -15.43 -28.44 5.37
N VAL A 6 -16.35 -27.61 5.86
CA VAL A 6 -16.17 -26.90 7.14
C VAL A 6 -16.01 -27.96 8.24
N PRO A 7 -15.03 -27.83 9.16
CA PRO A 7 -14.89 -28.77 10.26
C PRO A 7 -16.13 -28.79 11.16
N ILE A 8 -16.24 -29.80 12.00
CA ILE A 8 -17.38 -29.95 12.92
C ILE A 8 -16.89 -29.70 14.33
N LEU A 9 -17.49 -28.71 15.01
CA LEU A 9 -17.29 -28.53 16.45
C LEU A 9 -18.20 -29.51 17.21
N PRO A 10 -17.66 -30.37 18.10
CA PRO A 10 -18.48 -31.26 18.90
C PRO A 10 -19.36 -30.51 19.90
N ARG A 11 -20.24 -31.24 20.61
CA ARG A 11 -21.12 -30.60 21.61
C ARG A 11 -20.27 -30.00 22.73
N ALA A 12 -20.68 -28.86 23.26
CA ALA A 12 -20.00 -28.20 24.39
C ALA A 12 -19.79 -29.14 25.61
N SER A 13 -20.66 -30.13 25.82
CA SER A 13 -20.51 -31.13 26.88
C SER A 13 -19.26 -32.01 26.74
N GLU A 14 -18.79 -32.21 25.51
CA GLU A 14 -17.61 -33.02 25.20
C GLU A 14 -16.31 -32.34 25.60
N LEU A 15 -16.29 -31.00 25.74
CA LEU A 15 -15.11 -30.30 26.22
C LEU A 15 -14.62 -30.83 27.58
N ARG A 16 -15.54 -31.34 28.43
CA ARG A 16 -15.21 -31.92 29.75
C ARG A 16 -14.31 -33.15 29.68
N THR A 17 -14.25 -33.85 28.54
CA THR A 17 -13.37 -35.01 28.37
C THR A 17 -11.90 -34.59 28.17
N TYR A 18 -11.66 -33.30 27.93
CA TYR A 18 -10.36 -32.68 27.70
C TYR A 18 -10.00 -31.68 28.82
N THR A 19 -10.59 -31.83 30.01
CA THR A 19 -10.28 -30.98 31.17
C THR A 19 -9.82 -31.85 32.33
N THR A 20 -8.60 -31.65 32.80
CA THR A 20 -8.01 -32.46 33.89
C THR A 20 -8.34 -31.96 35.30
N SER A 21 -9.02 -30.81 35.49
CA SER A 21 -9.47 -30.28 36.79
C SER A 21 -10.37 -29.02 36.64
N PRO A 22 -11.09 -28.56 37.68
CA PRO A 22 -11.90 -27.33 37.60
C PRO A 22 -11.02 -26.07 37.45
N PRO A 23 -11.51 -25.00 36.79
CA PRO A 23 -10.76 -23.76 36.60
C PRO A 23 -10.36 -23.17 37.95
N ASP A 24 -9.06 -22.95 38.17
CA ASP A 24 -8.55 -22.31 39.38
C ASP A 24 -8.74 -20.80 39.25
N ILE A 25 -9.46 -20.20 40.20
CA ILE A 25 -9.79 -18.77 40.27
C ILE A 25 -8.53 -17.89 40.25
N CYS A 26 -7.38 -18.44 40.66
CA CYS A 26 -6.13 -17.71 40.81
C CYS A 26 -5.19 -17.75 39.59
N SER A 27 -5.51 -18.53 38.55
CA SER A 27 -4.73 -18.55 37.30
C SER A 27 -5.66 -18.78 36.11
N PRO A 28 -6.28 -17.72 35.57
CA PRO A 28 -7.29 -17.86 34.52
C PRO A 28 -6.74 -18.42 33.19
N ILE A 29 -5.42 -18.63 33.06
CA ILE A 29 -4.79 -18.93 31.77
C ILE A 29 -3.64 -19.94 31.78
N LEU A 30 -3.68 -20.99 32.61
CA LEU A 30 -2.81 -22.13 32.34
C LEU A 30 -3.49 -23.45 32.67
N ARG A 31 -4.27 -23.93 31.70
CA ARG A 31 -4.29 -25.35 31.35
C ARG A 31 -4.34 -25.45 29.83
N TYR A 32 -3.17 -25.47 29.20
CA TYR A 32 -3.06 -26.26 27.98
C TYR A 32 -3.28 -27.70 28.44
N ASP A 33 -4.46 -28.25 28.15
CA ASP A 33 -4.57 -29.71 28.19
C ASP A 33 -3.48 -30.26 27.25
N ALA A 34 -2.82 -31.36 27.62
CA ALA A 34 -1.78 -31.95 26.77
C ALA A 34 -2.28 -32.18 25.33
N ASN A 35 -3.58 -32.41 25.15
CA ASN A 35 -4.21 -32.49 23.83
C ASN A 35 -4.26 -31.15 23.09
N GLU A 36 -4.53 -30.03 23.76
CA GLU A 36 -4.52 -28.71 23.13
C GLU A 36 -3.09 -28.33 22.70
N GLU A 37 -2.10 -28.58 23.55
CA GLU A 37 -0.70 -28.30 23.23
C GLU A 37 -0.23 -29.13 22.03
N GLU A 38 -0.49 -30.44 22.04
CA GLU A 38 -0.18 -31.34 20.92
C GLU A 38 -0.90 -30.89 19.63
N ALA A 39 -2.18 -30.52 19.70
CA ALA A 39 -2.90 -30.00 18.55
C ALA A 39 -2.26 -28.71 18.00
N ILE A 40 -1.80 -27.80 18.87
CA ILE A 40 -1.10 -26.58 18.45
C ILE A 40 0.23 -26.91 17.76
N TYR A 41 1.01 -27.87 18.26
CA TYR A 41 2.24 -28.31 17.58
C TYR A 41 1.94 -28.83 16.17
N ARG A 42 0.87 -29.62 15.99
CA ARG A 42 0.44 -30.07 14.65
C ARG A 42 0.03 -28.92 13.74
N VAL A 43 -0.55 -27.86 14.28
CA VAL A 43 -0.85 -26.64 13.51
C VAL A 43 0.43 -25.95 13.06
N TYR A 44 1.47 -25.92 13.90
CA TYR A 44 2.77 -25.37 13.51
C TYR A 44 3.43 -26.20 12.41
N ASP A 45 3.41 -27.52 12.51
CA ASP A 45 3.90 -28.40 11.43
C ASP A 45 3.15 -28.13 10.12
N ALA A 46 1.84 -27.86 10.17
CA ALA A 46 1.05 -27.56 8.99
C ALA A 46 1.47 -26.27 8.27
N TYR A 47 2.10 -25.29 8.95
CA TYR A 47 2.58 -24.07 8.29
C TYR A 47 3.76 -24.33 7.35
N ASP A 48 4.58 -25.34 7.65
CA ASP A 48 5.77 -25.70 6.87
C ASP A 48 5.46 -26.62 5.68
N VAL A 49 4.22 -27.10 5.57
CA VAL A 49 3.77 -27.96 4.49
C VAL A 49 3.52 -27.14 3.22
N GLU A 50 4.12 -27.51 2.08
CA GLU A 50 3.90 -26.80 0.81
C GLU A 50 2.54 -27.12 0.18
N SER A 51 2.14 -28.39 0.20
CA SER A 51 0.93 -28.90 -0.43
C SER A 51 -0.33 -28.46 0.34
N VAL A 52 -1.23 -27.75 -0.35
CA VAL A 52 -2.51 -27.31 0.23
C VAL A 52 -3.33 -28.50 0.75
N SER A 53 -3.28 -29.65 0.08
CA SER A 53 -3.99 -30.86 0.54
C SER A 53 -3.49 -31.30 1.90
N ASP A 54 -2.17 -31.32 2.04
CA ASP A 54 -1.49 -31.85 3.21
C ASP A 54 -1.59 -30.87 4.38
N LYS A 55 -1.68 -29.55 4.12
CA LYS A 55 -2.08 -28.55 5.13
C LYS A 55 -3.45 -28.88 5.73
N PHE A 56 -4.44 -29.18 4.90
CA PHE A 56 -5.77 -29.57 5.40
C PHE A 56 -5.75 -30.90 6.14
N SER A 57 -4.98 -31.89 5.67
CA SER A 57 -4.79 -33.17 6.37
C SER A 57 -4.17 -32.97 7.76
N ALA A 58 -3.10 -32.19 7.88
CA ALA A 58 -2.44 -31.90 9.14
C ALA A 58 -3.38 -31.15 10.12
N LEU A 59 -4.15 -30.19 9.61
CA LEU A 59 -5.16 -29.51 10.42
C LEU A 59 -6.31 -30.43 10.85
N HIS A 60 -6.68 -31.40 10.01
CA HIS A 60 -7.66 -32.41 10.37
C HIS A 60 -7.13 -33.31 11.49
N GLU A 61 -5.86 -33.72 11.44
CA GLU A 61 -5.19 -34.44 12.54
C GLU A 61 -5.16 -33.61 13.83
N ALA A 62 -4.83 -32.31 13.75
CA ALA A 62 -4.85 -31.40 14.90
C ALA A 62 -6.24 -31.32 15.54
N LEU A 63 -7.29 -31.20 14.74
CA LEU A 63 -8.68 -31.17 15.22
C LEU A 63 -9.17 -32.54 15.71
N ALA A 64 -8.58 -33.65 15.27
CA ALA A 64 -8.87 -34.98 15.82
C ALA A 64 -8.30 -35.15 17.23
N ILE A 65 -7.15 -34.53 17.52
CA ILE A 65 -6.53 -34.51 18.85
C ILE A 65 -7.32 -33.59 19.78
N PHE A 66 -7.58 -32.35 19.34
CA PHE A 66 -8.35 -31.38 20.10
C PHE A 66 -9.34 -30.61 19.19
N PRO A 67 -10.61 -31.03 19.16
CA PRO A 67 -11.62 -30.45 18.26
C PRO A 67 -11.94 -28.97 18.52
N PHE A 68 -11.60 -28.46 19.71
CA PHE A 68 -11.82 -27.08 20.11
C PHE A 68 -10.60 -26.17 19.84
N SER A 69 -9.56 -26.66 19.14
CA SER A 69 -8.36 -25.87 18.83
C SER A 69 -8.69 -24.62 18.00
N VAL A 70 -8.69 -23.45 18.66
CA VAL A 70 -8.96 -22.17 18.02
C VAL A 70 -7.91 -21.85 16.96
N GLU A 71 -6.66 -22.24 17.18
CA GLU A 71 -5.56 -22.01 16.25
C GLU A 71 -5.70 -22.86 14.98
N ALA A 72 -6.08 -24.14 15.10
CA ALA A 72 -6.35 -24.99 13.95
C ALA A 72 -7.52 -24.46 13.11
N LEU A 73 -8.60 -24.03 13.77
CA LEU A 73 -9.75 -23.43 13.11
C LEU A 73 -9.42 -22.11 12.41
N ASN A 74 -8.61 -21.26 13.04
CA ASN A 74 -8.10 -20.02 12.44
C ASN A 74 -7.30 -20.30 11.16
N TYR A 75 -6.39 -21.27 11.21
CA TYR A 75 -5.57 -21.59 10.06
C TYR A 75 -6.43 -22.21 8.93
N TRP A 76 -7.33 -23.13 9.27
CA TRP A 76 -8.27 -23.70 8.31
C TRP A 76 -9.11 -22.63 7.60
N ALA A 77 -9.64 -21.67 8.35
CA ALA A 77 -10.40 -20.56 7.80
C ALA A 77 -9.55 -19.68 6.87
N SER A 78 -8.28 -19.44 7.20
CA SER A 78 -7.39 -18.64 6.36
C SER A 78 -6.99 -19.36 5.06
N LEU A 79 -6.90 -20.69 5.06
CA LEU A 79 -6.69 -21.48 3.84
C LEU A 79 -7.86 -21.35 2.85
N TYR A 80 -9.11 -21.30 3.34
CA TYR A 80 -10.27 -21.02 2.47
C TYR A 80 -10.19 -19.67 1.76
N VAL A 81 -9.51 -18.70 2.37
CA VAL A 81 -9.33 -17.35 1.81
C VAL A 81 -8.12 -17.28 0.87
N SER A 82 -7.04 -17.98 1.20
CA SER A 82 -5.72 -17.74 0.57
C SER A 82 -5.22 -18.83 -0.37
N GLU A 83 -5.64 -20.09 -0.19
CA GLU A 83 -5.14 -21.24 -0.96
C GLU A 83 -6.18 -21.85 -1.89
N ILE A 84 -7.47 -21.49 -1.72
CA ILE A 84 -8.57 -21.96 -2.57
C ILE A 84 -8.84 -20.92 -3.67
N SER A 85 -8.98 -21.37 -4.91
CA SER A 85 -9.26 -20.52 -6.07
C SER A 85 -10.52 -20.99 -6.82
N PRO A 86 -11.59 -20.18 -6.88
CA PRO A 86 -11.76 -18.90 -6.18
C PRO A 86 -11.91 -19.09 -4.65
N PRO A 87 -11.59 -18.08 -3.81
CA PRO A 87 -11.74 -18.17 -2.36
C PRO A 87 -13.16 -18.51 -1.91
N ASP A 88 -13.30 -19.36 -0.89
CA ASP A 88 -14.60 -19.72 -0.29
C ASP A 88 -14.86 -18.93 0.99
N LEU A 89 -15.31 -17.69 0.82
CA LEU A 89 -15.52 -16.75 1.93
C LEU A 89 -16.63 -17.18 2.90
N HIS A 90 -17.64 -17.92 2.43
CA HIS A 90 -18.73 -18.39 3.29
C HIS A 90 -18.26 -19.53 4.20
N LYS A 91 -17.44 -20.46 3.70
CA LYS A 91 -16.81 -21.46 4.56
C LYS A 91 -15.82 -20.82 5.53
N ALA A 92 -15.02 -19.85 5.07
CA ALA A 92 -14.11 -19.10 5.94
C ALA A 92 -14.85 -18.41 7.09
N GLU A 93 -15.97 -17.72 6.80
CA GLU A 93 -16.81 -17.06 7.81
C GLU A 93 -17.29 -18.06 8.87
N LYS A 94 -17.90 -19.18 8.44
CA LYS A 94 -18.40 -20.23 9.34
C LYS A 94 -17.28 -20.82 10.21
N THR A 95 -16.11 -21.08 9.63
CA THR A 95 -14.98 -21.62 10.39
C THR A 95 -14.44 -20.62 11.41
N TYR A 96 -14.38 -19.32 11.10
CA TYR A 96 -14.02 -18.31 12.09
C TYR A 96 -15.07 -18.13 13.19
N GLU A 97 -16.36 -18.18 12.86
CA GLU A 97 -17.45 -18.17 13.87
C GLU A 97 -17.35 -19.37 14.80
N MET A 98 -16.96 -20.53 14.25
CA MET A 98 -16.68 -21.74 15.01
C MET A 98 -15.45 -21.59 15.90
N ALA A 99 -14.37 -20.98 15.42
CA ALA A 99 -13.19 -20.66 16.23
C ALA A 99 -13.55 -19.75 17.43
N LEU A 100 -14.38 -18.73 17.20
CA LEU A 100 -14.88 -17.87 18.28
C LEU A 100 -15.83 -18.61 19.24
N THR A 101 -16.58 -19.60 18.75
CA THR A 101 -17.43 -20.44 19.59
C THR A 101 -16.58 -21.35 20.48
N ALA A 102 -15.58 -22.02 19.93
CA ALA A 102 -14.62 -22.82 20.68
C ALA A 102 -13.90 -21.96 21.74
N SER A 103 -13.43 -20.78 21.35
CA SER A 103 -12.80 -19.83 22.27
C SER A 103 -13.72 -19.42 23.43
N ARG A 104 -15.01 -19.18 23.19
CA ARG A 104 -15.98 -18.88 24.27
C ARG A 104 -16.24 -20.07 25.20
N LEU A 105 -16.14 -21.29 24.71
CA LEU A 105 -16.30 -22.49 25.54
C LEU A 105 -15.09 -22.70 26.46
N MET A 106 -13.88 -22.47 25.93
CA MET A 106 -12.63 -22.61 26.68
C MET A 106 -12.38 -21.42 27.62
N TRP A 107 -12.71 -20.20 27.17
CA TRP A 107 -12.46 -18.97 27.89
C TRP A 107 -13.69 -18.04 27.86
N PRO A 108 -14.75 -18.35 28.62
CA PRO A 108 -16.02 -17.62 28.57
C PRO A 108 -15.89 -16.13 28.92
N ASP A 109 -14.91 -15.77 29.75
CA ASP A 109 -14.73 -14.39 30.22
C ASP A 109 -13.95 -13.51 29.24
N MET A 110 -13.33 -14.07 28.18
CA MET A 110 -12.50 -13.30 27.22
C MET A 110 -13.23 -12.11 26.59
N VAL A 111 -14.53 -12.27 26.31
CA VAL A 111 -15.34 -11.22 25.68
C VAL A 111 -15.62 -10.06 26.64
N GLN A 112 -15.52 -10.31 27.96
CA GLN A 112 -15.79 -9.33 29.01
C GLN A 112 -14.52 -8.63 29.51
N GLN A 113 -13.34 -9.13 29.13
CA GLN A 113 -12.06 -8.53 29.52
C GLN A 113 -11.96 -7.08 29.03
N SER A 114 -11.54 -6.19 29.92
CA SER A 114 -11.31 -4.77 29.59
C SER A 114 -10.02 -4.57 28.80
N SER A 115 -9.07 -5.50 28.93
CA SER A 115 -7.80 -5.55 28.22
C SER A 115 -7.41 -7.00 27.98
N ILE A 116 -6.91 -7.29 26.78
CA ILE A 116 -6.38 -8.59 26.40
C ILE A 116 -4.96 -8.32 25.92
N ASP A 117 -3.99 -8.60 26.79
CA ASP A 117 -2.58 -8.37 26.47
C ASP A 117 -2.11 -9.38 25.41
N TRP A 118 -1.50 -8.85 24.35
CA TRP A 118 -0.91 -9.61 23.25
C TRP A 118 0.33 -10.40 23.67
N GLY A 119 1.01 -10.00 24.75
CA GLY A 119 2.14 -10.72 25.33
C GLY A 119 1.79 -12.16 25.72
N HIS A 120 0.56 -12.36 26.19
CA HIS A 120 -0.04 -13.64 26.52
C HIS A 120 -0.45 -14.41 25.25
N THR A 121 0.33 -15.44 24.89
CA THR A 121 0.19 -16.19 23.64
C THR A 121 -1.16 -16.89 23.48
N GLU A 122 -1.71 -17.38 24.59
CA GLU A 122 -3.07 -17.91 24.81
C GLU A 122 -4.21 -17.03 24.27
N HIS A 123 -4.04 -15.71 24.25
CA HIS A 123 -5.08 -14.76 23.84
C HIS A 123 -5.09 -14.54 22.33
N ARG A 124 -3.96 -14.80 21.68
CA ARG A 124 -3.76 -14.49 20.27
C ARG A 124 -4.73 -15.25 19.36
N PRO A 125 -5.04 -16.54 19.57
CA PRO A 125 -6.01 -17.25 18.74
C PRO A 125 -7.39 -16.56 18.72
N PHE A 126 -7.88 -16.08 19.87
CA PHE A 126 -9.15 -15.35 19.93
C PHE A 126 -9.11 -14.02 19.14
N LEU A 127 -8.07 -13.21 19.36
CA LEU A 127 -7.92 -11.93 18.64
C LEU A 127 -7.69 -12.13 17.14
N ARG A 128 -6.98 -13.20 16.74
CA ARG A 128 -6.80 -13.61 15.34
C ARG A 128 -8.12 -14.03 14.72
N ALA A 129 -8.95 -14.80 15.43
CA ALA A 129 -10.27 -15.20 14.97
C ALA A 129 -11.19 -13.99 14.75
N GLN A 130 -11.21 -13.04 15.69
CA GLN A 130 -11.98 -11.79 15.56
C GLN A 130 -11.55 -11.00 14.33
N CYS A 131 -10.23 -10.82 14.12
CA CYS A 131 -9.69 -10.07 13.00
C CYS A 131 -9.94 -10.79 11.66
N GLY A 132 -9.72 -12.11 11.62
CA GLY A 132 -9.98 -12.96 10.44
C GLY A 132 -11.45 -12.91 10.02
N LEU A 133 -12.37 -13.09 10.97
CA LEU A 133 -13.80 -12.97 10.73
C LEU A 133 -14.18 -11.59 10.19
N ALA A 134 -13.69 -10.52 10.81
CA ALA A 134 -13.98 -9.16 10.37
C ALA A 134 -13.50 -8.90 8.93
N ARG A 135 -12.32 -9.40 8.55
CA ARG A 135 -11.80 -9.26 7.17
C ARG A 135 -12.63 -10.04 6.14
N VAL A 136 -13.07 -11.25 6.49
CA VAL A 136 -13.99 -12.04 5.64
C VAL A 136 -15.34 -11.35 5.52
N GLN A 137 -15.87 -10.81 6.63
CA GLN A 137 -17.11 -10.04 6.65
C GLN A 137 -17.04 -8.78 5.78
N CYS A 138 -15.93 -8.04 5.79
CA CYS A 138 -15.71 -6.93 4.86
C CYS A 138 -15.79 -7.37 3.39
N SER A 139 -15.18 -8.52 3.06
CA SER A 139 -15.18 -9.10 1.71
C SER A 139 -16.56 -9.61 1.28
N LEU A 140 -17.38 -10.09 2.23
CA LEU A 140 -18.77 -10.49 2.03
C LEU A 140 -19.76 -9.30 2.03
N GLY A 141 -19.28 -8.07 2.26
CA GLY A 141 -20.12 -6.87 2.34
C GLY A 141 -20.82 -6.65 3.70
N LYS A 142 -20.57 -7.51 4.70
CA LYS A 142 -21.07 -7.39 6.08
C LYS A 142 -20.19 -6.43 6.90
N VAL A 143 -19.98 -5.23 6.38
CA VAL A 143 -18.94 -4.31 6.89
C VAL A 143 -19.27 -3.74 8.27
N ALA A 144 -20.56 -3.57 8.59
CA ALA A 144 -20.98 -3.11 9.93
C ALA A 144 -20.55 -4.11 11.02
N ASP A 145 -20.75 -5.41 10.79
CA ASP A 145 -20.34 -6.47 11.73
C ASP A 145 -18.82 -6.53 11.89
N ALA A 146 -18.07 -6.23 10.83
CA ALA A 146 -16.62 -6.16 10.83
C ALA A 146 -16.12 -4.95 11.65
N ILE A 147 -16.77 -3.79 11.52
CA ILE A 147 -16.43 -2.58 12.28
C ILE A 147 -16.54 -2.83 13.78
N GLU A 148 -17.61 -3.50 14.25
CA GLU A 148 -17.78 -3.83 15.67
C GLU A 148 -16.63 -4.72 16.19
N LYS A 149 -16.19 -5.69 15.40
CA LYS A 149 -15.05 -6.56 15.76
C LYS A 149 -13.74 -5.79 15.79
N PHE A 150 -13.48 -4.93 14.80
CA PHE A 150 -12.28 -4.10 14.80
C PHE A 150 -12.25 -3.13 15.99
N ARG A 151 -13.39 -2.52 16.33
CA ARG A 151 -13.55 -1.67 17.52
C ARG A 151 -13.30 -2.44 18.82
N PHE A 152 -13.85 -3.65 18.92
CA PHE A 152 -13.59 -4.53 20.06
C PHE A 152 -12.10 -4.82 20.20
N ILE A 153 -11.41 -5.23 19.12
CA ILE A 153 -9.98 -5.53 19.16
C ILE A 153 -9.18 -4.29 19.58
N LEU A 154 -9.45 -3.10 19.03
CA LEU A 154 -8.73 -1.88 19.42
C LEU A 154 -9.02 -1.43 20.85
N LYS A 155 -10.19 -1.77 21.40
CA LYS A 155 -10.53 -1.51 22.80
C LYS A 155 -9.70 -2.38 23.74
N VAL A 156 -9.63 -3.69 23.46
CA VAL A 156 -8.97 -4.66 24.35
C VAL A 156 -7.48 -4.80 24.09
N ASN A 157 -7.01 -4.48 22.88
CA ASN A 157 -5.61 -4.47 22.48
C ASN A 157 -5.20 -3.09 21.91
N PRO A 158 -5.02 -2.07 22.77
CA PRO A 158 -4.79 -0.68 22.35
C PRO A 158 -3.44 -0.48 21.64
N ASN A 159 -2.48 -1.39 21.82
CA ASN A 159 -1.19 -1.36 21.13
C ASN A 159 -1.31 -1.72 19.64
N ASP A 160 -2.47 -2.21 19.21
CA ASP A 160 -2.77 -2.52 17.82
C ASP A 160 -1.74 -3.49 17.19
N ASN A 161 -1.35 -4.52 17.94
CA ASN A 161 -0.32 -5.48 17.50
C ASN A 161 -0.66 -6.20 16.19
N GLN A 162 -1.92 -6.18 15.76
CA GLN A 162 -2.42 -6.78 14.52
C GLN A 162 -2.61 -5.77 13.38
N GLY A 163 -2.39 -4.47 13.61
CA GLY A 163 -2.61 -3.42 12.59
C GLY A 163 -4.08 -3.17 12.24
N VAL A 164 -5.01 -3.48 13.16
CA VAL A 164 -6.46 -3.34 13.02
C VAL A 164 -6.90 -1.89 12.80
N LYS A 165 -6.17 -0.88 13.27
CA LYS A 165 -6.56 0.52 13.05
C LYS A 165 -6.68 0.88 11.57
N GLN A 166 -5.84 0.28 10.73
CA GLN A 166 -5.87 0.49 9.28
C GLN A 166 -7.07 -0.22 8.64
N LEU A 167 -7.39 -1.43 9.13
CA LEU A 167 -8.55 -2.19 8.68
C LEU A 167 -9.86 -1.49 9.04
N LEU A 168 -9.98 -0.97 10.27
CA LEU A 168 -11.13 -0.16 10.70
C LEU A 168 -11.29 1.09 9.84
N PHE A 169 -10.19 1.81 9.58
CA PHE A 169 -10.20 2.99 8.73
C PHE A 169 -10.73 2.68 7.31
N ASN A 170 -10.24 1.61 6.70
CA ASN A 170 -10.70 1.18 5.37
C ASN A 170 -12.16 0.72 5.38
N ALA A 171 -12.59 -0.01 6.41
CA ALA A 171 -13.98 -0.45 6.56
C ALA A 171 -14.96 0.72 6.67
N LEU A 172 -14.58 1.79 7.38
CA LEU A 172 -15.39 3.01 7.48
C LEU A 172 -15.49 3.74 6.13
N ILE A 173 -14.40 3.82 5.37
CA ILE A 173 -14.41 4.35 4.00
C ILE A 173 -15.35 3.52 3.12
N GLN A 174 -15.30 2.19 3.25
CA GLN A 174 -16.11 1.25 2.45
C GLN A 174 -17.62 1.46 2.63
N ILE A 175 -18.09 1.86 3.83
CA ILE A 175 -19.51 2.17 4.08
C ILE A 175 -19.86 3.66 3.92
N GLY A 176 -18.88 4.50 3.59
CA GLY A 176 -19.10 5.93 3.38
C GLY A 176 -19.07 6.79 4.64
N ASP A 177 -18.71 6.24 5.80
CA ASP A 177 -18.58 7.02 7.04
C ASP A 177 -17.21 7.70 7.13
N TYR A 178 -16.99 8.67 6.24
CA TYR A 178 -15.70 9.35 6.12
C TYR A 178 -15.36 10.17 7.35
N LYS A 179 -16.36 10.74 8.03
CA LYS A 179 -16.13 11.52 9.25
C LYS A 179 -15.52 10.64 10.33
N LEU A 180 -16.11 9.48 10.58
CA LEU A 180 -15.61 8.56 11.58
C LEU A 180 -14.26 7.94 11.15
N ALA A 181 -14.05 7.71 9.85
CA ALA A 181 -12.75 7.31 9.33
C ALA A 181 -11.66 8.35 9.66
N GLU A 182 -11.92 9.64 9.44
CA GLU A 182 -10.99 10.72 9.79
C GLU A 182 -10.72 10.79 11.30
N GLU A 183 -11.75 10.60 12.15
CA GLU A 183 -11.61 10.54 13.61
C GLU A 183 -10.71 9.38 14.06
N ILE A 184 -10.87 8.19 13.46
CA ILE A 184 -10.01 7.04 13.73
C ILE A 184 -8.56 7.31 13.31
N ALA A 185 -8.37 7.93 12.14
CA ALA A 185 -7.03 8.31 11.68
C ALA A 185 -6.38 9.33 12.62
N GLU A 186 -7.12 10.35 13.06
CA GLU A 186 -6.63 11.38 13.99
C GLU A 186 -6.20 10.75 15.32
N LYS A 187 -7.07 9.89 15.89
CA LYS A 187 -6.83 9.25 17.18
C LYS A 187 -5.65 8.28 17.18
N HIS A 188 -5.46 7.50 16.11
CA HIS A 188 -4.56 6.35 16.13
C HIS A 188 -3.33 6.46 15.21
N SER A 189 -3.27 7.49 14.37
CA SER A 189 -2.29 7.55 13.27
C SER A 189 -1.89 8.98 12.84
N GLU A 190 -2.02 9.98 13.70
CA GLU A 190 -1.70 11.40 13.40
C GLU A 190 -2.53 11.97 12.24
N GLY A 191 -3.71 11.39 11.99
CA GLY A 191 -4.66 11.85 10.97
C GLY A 191 -4.03 12.02 9.60
N ARG A 192 -4.26 13.20 9.00
CA ARG A 192 -3.72 13.57 7.68
C ARG A 192 -2.19 13.74 7.66
N LYS A 193 -1.50 13.64 8.80
CA LYS A 193 -0.03 13.67 8.86
C LYS A 193 0.60 12.28 8.94
N SER A 194 -0.22 11.22 8.98
CA SER A 194 0.26 9.83 9.08
C SER A 194 1.41 9.50 8.15
N ARG A 195 2.37 8.70 8.63
CA ARG A 195 3.43 8.13 7.78
C ARG A 195 3.08 6.76 7.19
N GLN A 196 1.92 6.22 7.55
CA GLN A 196 1.44 4.92 7.09
C GLN A 196 0.74 5.06 5.72
N ALA A 197 1.16 4.26 4.74
CA ALA A 197 0.65 4.34 3.37
C ALA A 197 -0.86 4.09 3.30
N SER A 198 -1.38 3.12 4.06
CA SER A 198 -2.81 2.77 4.09
C SER A 198 -3.72 3.96 4.41
N PHE A 199 -3.38 4.73 5.46
CA PHE A 199 -4.10 5.95 5.81
C PHE A 199 -4.04 6.99 4.69
N ARG A 200 -2.85 7.23 4.13
CA ARG A 200 -2.67 8.21 3.05
C ARG A 200 -3.48 7.88 1.81
N TYR A 201 -3.49 6.62 1.40
CA TYR A 201 -4.29 6.19 0.25
C TYR A 201 -5.78 6.22 0.54
N GLY A 202 -6.24 5.92 1.76
CA GLY A 202 -7.65 6.11 2.10
C GLY A 202 -8.08 7.58 2.08
N PHE A 203 -7.21 8.51 2.48
CA PHE A 203 -7.48 9.95 2.32
C PHE A 203 -7.61 10.37 0.85
N VAL A 204 -6.93 9.71 -0.11
CA VAL A 204 -7.15 9.97 -1.54
C VAL A 204 -8.59 9.64 -1.95
N ILE A 205 -9.16 8.53 -1.44
CA ILE A 205 -10.56 8.18 -1.69
C ILE A 205 -11.49 9.26 -1.12
N ILE A 206 -11.27 9.65 0.15
CA ILE A 206 -12.08 10.66 0.84
C ILE A 206 -12.04 12.00 0.09
N ASP A 207 -10.84 12.46 -0.29
CA ASP A 207 -10.68 13.75 -0.97
C ASP A 207 -11.16 13.70 -2.42
N PHE A 208 -11.10 12.54 -3.07
CA PHE A 208 -11.69 12.38 -4.40
C PHE A 208 -13.20 12.61 -4.37
N LEU A 209 -13.87 12.08 -3.34
CA LEU A 209 -15.30 12.31 -3.16
C LEU A 209 -15.60 13.77 -2.80
N ARG A 210 -14.79 14.41 -1.96
CA ARG A 210 -14.90 15.85 -1.68
C ARG A 210 -14.74 16.70 -2.94
N PHE A 211 -13.79 16.34 -3.80
CA PHE A 211 -13.60 16.98 -5.09
C PHE A 211 -14.85 16.82 -5.98
N LYS A 212 -15.43 15.62 -6.05
CA LYS A 212 -16.69 15.39 -6.80
C LYS A 212 -17.88 16.17 -6.26
N LEU A 213 -17.90 16.47 -4.96
CA LEU A 213 -18.90 17.31 -4.32
C LEU A 213 -18.59 18.82 -4.42
N GLY A 214 -17.46 19.22 -5.02
CA GLY A 214 -17.03 20.62 -5.11
C GLY A 214 -16.55 21.21 -3.78
N VAL A 215 -16.26 20.37 -2.78
CA VAL A 215 -15.79 20.77 -1.45
C VAL A 215 -14.29 21.11 -1.45
N CYS A 216 -13.51 20.46 -2.31
CA CYS A 216 -12.10 20.79 -2.53
C CYS A 216 -11.78 20.87 -4.03
N SER A 217 -10.65 21.49 -4.35
CA SER A 217 -10.17 21.65 -5.72
C SER A 217 -9.37 20.40 -6.17
N GLU A 218 -9.22 20.23 -7.48
CA GLU A 218 -8.36 19.15 -8.02
C GLU A 218 -6.89 19.26 -7.54
N PRO A 219 -6.28 20.46 -7.43
CA PRO A 219 -4.96 20.62 -6.80
C PRO A 219 -4.88 20.07 -5.37
N ASP A 220 -5.90 20.29 -4.53
CA ASP A 220 -5.91 19.78 -3.15
C ASP A 220 -5.87 18.24 -3.14
N LEU A 221 -6.65 17.61 -4.02
CA LEU A 221 -6.66 16.16 -4.18
C LEU A 221 -5.33 15.63 -4.74
N GLN A 222 -4.73 16.34 -5.70
CA GLN A 222 -3.40 16.00 -6.22
C GLN A 222 -2.35 16.06 -5.10
N ASP A 223 -2.41 17.05 -4.21
CA ASP A 223 -1.53 17.15 -3.05
C ASP A 223 -1.71 15.96 -2.09
N THR A 224 -2.94 15.52 -1.84
CA THR A 224 -3.22 14.30 -1.06
C THR A 224 -2.62 13.05 -1.71
N LEU A 225 -2.81 12.89 -3.02
CA LEU A 225 -2.19 11.79 -3.78
C LEU A 225 -0.66 11.83 -3.67
N VAL A 226 -0.05 13.01 -3.77
CA VAL A 226 1.40 13.19 -3.62
C VAL A 226 1.87 12.72 -2.25
N GLN A 227 1.16 13.04 -1.17
CA GLN A 227 1.53 12.54 0.16
C GLN A 227 1.44 11.01 0.25
N ALA A 228 0.46 10.38 -0.39
CA ALA A 228 0.35 8.92 -0.44
C ALA A 228 1.51 8.27 -1.19
N LEU A 229 1.88 8.85 -2.34
CA LEU A 229 3.00 8.40 -3.16
C LEU A 229 4.36 8.58 -2.49
N MET A 230 4.50 9.57 -1.61
CA MET A 230 5.69 9.76 -0.78
C MET A 230 5.88 8.64 0.25
N CYS A 231 4.79 8.02 0.71
CA CYS A 231 4.84 6.87 1.61
C CYS A 231 5.10 5.57 0.84
N ASN A 232 4.36 5.32 -0.24
CA ASN A 232 4.51 4.11 -1.05
C ASN A 232 4.03 4.37 -2.49
N ASN A 233 4.84 4.06 -3.50
CA ASN A 233 4.58 4.39 -4.90
C ASN A 233 4.11 3.20 -5.77
N TYR A 234 4.05 1.99 -5.22
CA TYR A 234 3.53 0.81 -5.93
C TYR A 234 1.99 0.72 -6.03
N PRO A 235 1.19 1.22 -5.07
CA PRO A 235 -0.26 1.03 -5.12
C PRO A 235 -0.94 1.49 -6.42
N PRO A 236 -0.58 2.63 -7.07
CA PRO A 236 -1.19 3.02 -8.33
C PRO A 236 -0.98 1.99 -9.43
N CYS A 237 0.20 1.37 -9.53
CA CYS A 237 0.49 0.37 -10.54
C CYS A 237 -0.31 -0.92 -10.33
N LEU A 238 -0.51 -1.31 -9.07
CA LEU A 238 -1.35 -2.46 -8.70
C LEU A 238 -2.85 -2.17 -8.91
N LEU A 239 -3.33 -0.99 -8.51
CA LEU A 239 -4.72 -0.57 -8.66
C LEU A 239 -5.13 -0.39 -10.13
N LEU A 240 -4.22 0.12 -10.97
CA LEU A 240 -4.47 0.32 -12.40
C LEU A 240 -4.25 -0.94 -13.25
N GLY A 241 -3.72 -2.02 -12.65
CA GLY A 241 -3.45 -3.29 -13.31
C GLY A 241 -2.22 -3.30 -14.21
N ASP A 242 -1.29 -2.35 -14.02
CA ASP A 242 -0.02 -2.34 -14.74
C ASP A 242 0.89 -3.51 -14.33
N ILE A 243 0.78 -3.86 -13.04
CA ILE A 243 1.46 -4.98 -12.39
C ILE A 243 0.37 -5.93 -11.87
N PRO A 244 0.47 -7.25 -12.15
CA PRO A 244 -0.47 -8.20 -11.57
C PRO A 244 -0.40 -8.15 -10.05
N LEU A 245 -1.55 -8.20 -9.37
CA LEU A 245 -1.60 -8.21 -7.91
C LEU A 245 -1.06 -9.56 -7.40
N PRO A 246 0.10 -9.60 -6.72
CA PRO A 246 0.66 -10.83 -6.18
C PRO A 246 -0.19 -11.37 -5.03
N ARG A 247 0.09 -12.63 -4.64
CA ARG A 247 -0.41 -13.19 -3.38
C ARG A 247 -0.02 -12.28 -2.21
N LYS A 248 -0.91 -12.14 -1.25
CA LYS A 248 -0.63 -11.35 -0.04
C LYS A 248 0.59 -11.96 0.69
N PRO A 249 1.62 -11.17 0.99
CA PRO A 249 2.82 -11.66 1.66
C PRO A 249 2.56 -11.84 3.17
N ASP A 250 3.35 -12.71 3.81
CA ASP A 250 3.26 -12.97 5.26
C ASP A 250 3.84 -11.83 6.09
N SER A 251 4.80 -11.10 5.54
CA SER A 251 5.40 -9.91 6.15
C SER A 251 5.70 -8.85 5.10
N TYR A 252 5.88 -7.61 5.53
CA TYR A 252 6.22 -6.51 4.64
C TYR A 252 7.08 -5.47 5.33
N SER A 253 7.79 -4.69 4.52
CA SER A 253 8.51 -3.49 4.95
C SER A 253 7.77 -2.22 4.51
N SER A 254 7.85 -1.16 5.32
CA SER A 254 7.17 0.09 5.00
C SER A 254 7.75 0.72 3.73
N GLY A 255 6.86 1.13 2.81
CA GLY A 255 7.21 1.68 1.50
C GLY A 255 7.57 0.63 0.43
N GLY A 256 7.57 -0.66 0.79
CA GLY A 256 7.87 -1.77 -0.14
C GLY A 256 6.68 -2.18 -1.01
N MET A 257 6.93 -3.04 -1.99
CA MET A 257 5.86 -3.61 -2.82
C MET A 257 4.94 -4.49 -1.97
N GLU A 258 5.47 -5.23 -1.00
CA GLU A 258 4.72 -6.09 -0.10
C GLU A 258 3.66 -5.31 0.70
N GLU A 259 4.02 -4.12 1.20
CA GLU A 259 3.06 -3.23 1.88
C GLU A 259 1.96 -2.77 0.92
N ALA A 260 2.33 -2.48 -0.34
CA ALA A 260 1.38 -2.06 -1.36
C ALA A 260 0.41 -3.20 -1.73
N VAL A 261 0.88 -4.45 -1.81
CA VAL A 261 0.04 -5.63 -2.01
C VAL A 261 -0.95 -5.78 -0.86
N CYS A 262 -0.51 -5.62 0.39
CA CYS A 262 -1.41 -5.63 1.55
C CYS A 262 -2.46 -4.52 1.48
N LEU A 263 -2.03 -3.28 1.23
CA LEU A 263 -2.89 -2.10 1.12
C LEU A 263 -3.96 -2.27 0.04
N VAL A 264 -3.55 -2.71 -1.16
CA VAL A 264 -4.47 -2.92 -2.27
C VAL A 264 -5.42 -4.07 -1.94
N ASN A 265 -4.93 -5.23 -1.49
CA ASN A 265 -5.84 -6.34 -1.11
C ASN A 265 -6.88 -5.93 -0.07
N ASP A 266 -6.50 -5.14 0.93
CA ASP A 266 -7.40 -4.77 2.02
C ASP A 266 -8.38 -3.62 1.65
N ASN A 267 -8.17 -2.90 0.53
CA ASN A 267 -9.01 -1.75 0.18
C ASN A 267 -9.38 -1.61 -1.31
N LYS A 268 -9.00 -2.56 -2.18
CA LYS A 268 -9.25 -2.53 -3.64
C LYS A 268 -10.71 -2.32 -3.95
N SER A 269 -11.60 -2.99 -3.20
CA SER A 269 -13.04 -2.91 -3.40
C SER A 269 -13.59 -1.49 -3.20
N SER A 270 -13.00 -0.67 -2.31
CA SER A 270 -13.39 0.73 -2.14
C SER A 270 -12.93 1.59 -3.31
N TRP A 271 -11.73 1.32 -3.85
CA TRP A 271 -11.23 1.98 -5.05
C TRP A 271 -12.08 1.67 -6.29
N GLU A 272 -12.40 0.39 -6.50
CA GLU A 272 -13.19 -0.08 -7.66
C GLU A 272 -14.65 0.38 -7.61
N ARG A 273 -15.25 0.44 -6.41
CA ARG A 273 -16.63 0.90 -6.25
C ARG A 273 -16.81 2.41 -6.30
N THR A 274 -15.72 3.18 -6.20
CA THR A 274 -15.79 4.65 -6.25
C THR A 274 -15.78 5.12 -7.71
N PRO A 275 -16.92 5.59 -8.28
CA PRO A 275 -17.00 5.85 -9.71
C PRO A 275 -16.05 6.97 -10.16
N GLY A 276 -15.27 6.72 -11.20
CA GLY A 276 -14.35 7.69 -11.78
C GLY A 276 -13.00 7.83 -11.05
N LEU A 277 -12.80 7.16 -9.91
CA LEU A 277 -11.56 7.30 -9.12
C LEU A 277 -10.36 6.67 -9.84
N LEU A 278 -10.52 5.45 -10.37
CA LEU A 278 -9.45 4.79 -11.11
C LEU A 278 -9.15 5.50 -12.45
N GLU A 279 -10.17 6.05 -13.11
CA GLU A 279 -9.99 6.89 -14.31
C GLU A 279 -9.23 8.17 -13.99
N TRP A 280 -9.58 8.82 -12.87
CA TRP A 280 -8.86 10.00 -12.40
C TRP A 280 -7.41 9.66 -12.05
N LEU A 281 -7.18 8.57 -11.30
CA LEU A 281 -5.82 8.11 -10.96
C LEU A 281 -5.00 7.81 -12.22
N ARG A 282 -5.61 7.19 -13.25
CA ARG A 282 -4.97 6.94 -14.54
C ARG A 282 -4.56 8.24 -15.24
N LYS A 283 -5.39 9.29 -15.20
CA LYS A 283 -5.05 10.62 -15.75
C LYS A 283 -3.89 11.26 -15.00
N GLN A 284 -3.82 11.06 -13.67
CA GLN A 284 -2.72 11.59 -12.88
C GLN A 284 -1.36 11.01 -13.27
N ARG A 285 -1.30 9.83 -13.92
CA ARG A 285 -0.04 9.21 -14.41
C ARG A 285 0.82 10.19 -15.21
N TYR A 286 0.21 11.07 -15.99
CA TYR A 286 0.92 11.99 -16.90
C TYR A 286 0.79 13.46 -16.49
N ALA A 287 0.22 13.77 -15.32
CA ALA A 287 0.04 15.14 -14.84
C ALA A 287 1.36 15.91 -14.66
N GLY A 288 2.49 15.21 -14.59
CA GLY A 288 3.84 15.81 -14.49
C GLY A 288 4.52 16.08 -15.82
N GLY A 289 3.85 15.81 -16.94
CA GLY A 289 4.41 15.90 -18.28
C GLY A 289 5.13 14.63 -18.74
N LYS A 290 5.63 14.66 -19.99
CA LYS A 290 6.44 13.58 -20.56
C LYS A 290 7.82 13.53 -19.90
N LYS A 291 8.56 12.44 -20.12
CA LYS A 291 9.98 12.35 -19.72
C LYS A 291 10.70 13.65 -20.11
N PRO A 292 11.48 14.28 -19.20
CA PRO A 292 12.29 15.44 -19.55
C PRO A 292 13.19 15.11 -20.76
N ASN A 293 13.25 16.02 -21.72
CA ASN A 293 14.19 15.93 -22.85
C ASN A 293 15.57 16.40 -22.39
N ASP A 294 16.17 15.67 -21.45
CA ASP A 294 17.47 15.94 -20.86
C ASP A 294 18.46 14.81 -21.16
N ASP A 295 19.71 14.99 -20.73
CA ASP A 295 20.75 13.97 -20.76
C ASP A 295 20.60 12.94 -19.63
N GLY A 296 19.37 12.66 -19.19
CA GLY A 296 19.01 11.77 -18.07
C GLY A 296 19.45 12.25 -16.69
N SER A 297 20.07 13.42 -16.55
CA SER A 297 20.50 13.97 -15.27
C SER A 297 19.36 14.11 -14.26
N ILE A 298 18.14 14.44 -14.68
CA ILE A 298 16.96 14.49 -13.81
C ILE A 298 16.62 13.09 -13.30
N LEU A 299 16.62 12.08 -14.18
CA LEU A 299 16.36 10.69 -13.80
C LEU A 299 17.38 10.19 -12.77
N PHE A 300 18.67 10.49 -12.97
CA PHE A 300 19.72 10.18 -11.98
C PHE A 300 19.48 10.87 -10.64
N GLN A 301 19.14 12.16 -10.64
CA GLN A 301 18.83 12.89 -9.41
C GLN A 301 17.63 12.28 -8.68
N LEU A 302 16.60 11.83 -9.41
CA LEU A 302 15.44 11.13 -8.83
C LEU A 302 15.85 9.82 -8.16
N LEU A 303 16.70 9.04 -8.82
CA LEU A 303 17.19 7.75 -8.34
C LEU A 303 18.03 7.85 -7.07
N THR A 304 18.77 8.95 -6.86
CA THR A 304 19.51 9.15 -5.60
C THR A 304 18.62 9.15 -4.35
N LYS A 305 17.29 9.32 -4.51
CA LYS A 305 16.32 9.32 -3.40
C LYS A 305 15.60 7.99 -3.20
N GLY A 306 15.95 6.94 -3.94
CA GLY A 306 15.38 5.59 -3.78
C GLY A 306 14.93 4.97 -5.10
N ASN A 307 13.90 4.12 -5.03
CA ASN A 307 13.42 3.36 -6.18
C ASN A 307 12.46 4.20 -7.03
N MET A 308 12.37 3.92 -8.33
CA MET A 308 11.56 4.67 -9.28
C MET A 308 10.99 3.75 -10.36
N ILE A 309 9.70 3.89 -10.63
CA ILE A 309 9.03 3.13 -11.66
C ILE A 309 9.08 3.90 -12.98
N VAL A 310 9.42 3.24 -14.08
CA VAL A 310 9.51 3.80 -15.44
C VAL A 310 8.71 2.98 -16.43
N GLU A 311 8.19 3.63 -17.47
CA GLU A 311 7.52 2.99 -18.59
C GLU A 311 8.44 2.94 -19.81
N LYS A 312 8.57 1.77 -20.44
CA LYS A 312 9.35 1.57 -21.68
C LYS A 312 8.49 1.70 -22.94
N ARG A 313 9.15 1.86 -24.09
CA ARG A 313 8.50 1.90 -25.43
C ARG A 313 7.58 0.70 -25.72
N ASN A 314 7.83 -0.45 -25.11
CA ASN A 314 7.03 -1.67 -25.24
C ASN A 314 5.93 -1.81 -24.18
N ASN A 315 5.59 -0.73 -23.46
CA ASN A 315 4.67 -0.71 -22.32
C ASN A 315 5.09 -1.61 -21.14
N ALA A 316 6.36 -2.02 -21.09
CA ALA A 316 6.90 -2.66 -19.90
C ALA A 316 7.08 -1.63 -18.78
N VAL A 317 6.77 -2.03 -17.55
CA VAL A 317 6.89 -1.19 -16.37
C VAL A 317 8.04 -1.74 -15.54
N TRP A 318 9.09 -0.95 -15.43
CA TRP A 318 10.32 -1.34 -14.74
C TRP A 318 10.51 -0.54 -13.48
N GLU A 319 11.14 -1.13 -12.50
CA GLU A 319 11.66 -0.42 -11.34
C GLU A 319 13.15 -0.20 -11.49
N LEU A 320 13.58 1.03 -11.22
CA LEU A 320 14.95 1.49 -11.20
C LEU A 320 15.33 1.81 -9.75
N THR A 321 16.47 1.33 -9.26
CA THR A 321 16.95 1.60 -7.90
C THR A 321 18.46 1.80 -7.85
N THR A 322 18.94 2.58 -6.88
CA THR A 322 20.36 2.66 -6.53
C THR A 322 20.75 1.86 -5.28
N LYS A 323 19.79 1.22 -4.62
CA LYS A 323 19.99 0.41 -3.41
C LYS A 323 20.21 -1.04 -3.80
N VAL A 324 21.42 -1.35 -4.27
CA VAL A 324 21.79 -2.70 -4.76
C VAL A 324 21.59 -3.77 -3.67
N ASP A 325 21.82 -3.43 -2.40
CA ASP A 325 21.69 -4.36 -1.27
C ASP A 325 20.24 -4.81 -0.99
N ASN A 326 19.24 -4.11 -1.52
CA ASN A 326 17.83 -4.47 -1.36
C ASN A 326 17.36 -5.49 -2.42
N ILE A 327 18.28 -6.03 -3.22
CA ILE A 327 17.96 -6.90 -4.36
C ILE A 327 18.32 -8.35 -4.01
N PRO A 328 17.40 -9.31 -4.14
CA PRO A 328 17.73 -10.72 -3.97
C PRO A 328 18.64 -11.21 -5.12
N GLY A 329 19.90 -11.56 -4.83
CA GLY A 329 20.85 -12.16 -5.78
C GLY A 329 22.22 -11.46 -5.85
N SER A 330 23.20 -12.08 -6.55
CA SER A 330 24.60 -11.63 -6.60
C SER A 330 25.02 -10.94 -7.91
N ALA A 331 24.09 -10.66 -8.83
CA ALA A 331 24.44 -10.04 -10.10
C ALA A 331 24.14 -8.52 -10.10
N THR A 332 25.08 -7.75 -10.63
CA THR A 332 24.96 -6.31 -10.84
C THR A 332 24.68 -6.03 -12.32
N PRO A 333 23.54 -5.41 -12.70
CA PRO A 333 23.33 -4.84 -14.04
C PRO A 333 24.26 -3.66 -14.28
N ASP A 334 24.76 -3.53 -15.51
CA ASP A 334 25.38 -2.31 -16.02
C ASP A 334 24.33 -1.43 -16.71
N PHE A 335 24.12 -0.20 -16.21
CA PHE A 335 23.28 0.82 -16.85
C PHE A 335 24.09 1.60 -17.89
N TYR A 336 23.68 1.58 -19.17
CA TYR A 336 24.35 2.31 -20.25
C TYR A 336 23.63 3.62 -20.56
N LEU A 337 24.40 4.72 -20.55
CA LEU A 337 23.96 6.03 -20.99
C LEU A 337 23.77 6.06 -22.51
N ALA A 338 22.78 6.81 -23.00
CA ALA A 338 22.64 7.12 -24.42
C ALA A 338 23.88 7.88 -24.95
N PRO A 339 24.21 7.77 -26.25
CA PRO A 339 25.33 8.50 -26.85
C PRO A 339 25.22 10.02 -26.59
N GLY A 340 26.25 10.60 -25.94
CA GLY A 340 26.34 12.04 -25.66
C GLY A 340 26.00 12.50 -24.23
N MET A 341 25.58 11.61 -23.34
CA MET A 341 25.35 11.94 -21.93
C MET A 341 26.67 12.11 -21.15
N LYS A 342 26.73 13.07 -20.22
CA LYS A 342 27.89 13.24 -19.33
C LYS A 342 28.09 12.01 -18.44
N ALA A 343 29.34 11.61 -18.23
CA ALA A 343 29.70 10.46 -17.41
C ALA A 343 29.35 10.71 -15.92
N HIS A 344 28.11 10.45 -15.56
CA HIS A 344 27.72 10.23 -14.16
C HIS A 344 28.14 8.83 -13.75
N ASN A 345 28.45 8.62 -12.46
CA ASN A 345 29.06 7.41 -11.94
C ASN A 345 28.24 6.15 -12.33
N ARG A 346 28.75 5.38 -13.30
CA ARG A 346 28.05 4.32 -14.06
C ARG A 346 27.59 3.12 -13.21
N ALA A 347 28.14 2.97 -12.01
CA ALA A 347 28.23 1.68 -11.33
C ALA A 347 27.07 1.31 -10.37
N LYS A 348 25.94 2.03 -10.36
CA LYS A 348 24.95 1.86 -9.26
C LYS A 348 23.47 1.95 -9.62
N ILE A 349 23.05 1.88 -10.89
CA ILE A 349 21.60 1.83 -11.20
C ILE A 349 21.24 0.41 -11.62
N VAL A 350 20.27 -0.15 -10.92
CA VAL A 350 19.68 -1.45 -11.21
C VAL A 350 18.27 -1.26 -11.75
N ALA A 351 17.96 -1.95 -12.84
CA ALA A 351 16.63 -2.02 -13.41
C ALA A 351 16.09 -3.45 -13.35
N PHE A 352 14.81 -3.59 -13.04
CA PHE A 352 14.14 -4.88 -13.10
C PHE A 352 12.70 -4.76 -13.62
N ASP A 353 12.26 -5.80 -14.31
CA ASP A 353 10.91 -5.90 -14.83
C ASP A 353 9.94 -6.32 -13.72
N LEU A 354 8.96 -5.44 -13.42
CA LEU A 354 7.97 -5.68 -12.37
C LEU A 354 6.93 -6.75 -12.77
N LYS A 355 6.78 -7.07 -14.06
CA LYS A 355 5.86 -8.13 -14.50
C LYS A 355 6.37 -9.52 -14.23
N SER A 356 7.69 -9.68 -14.10
CA SER A 356 8.31 -11.00 -14.04
C SER A 356 8.40 -11.61 -12.63
N GLY A 357 7.78 -10.95 -11.64
CA GLY A 357 7.60 -11.47 -10.29
C GLY A 357 8.83 -11.33 -9.37
N PHE A 358 8.55 -11.25 -8.07
CA PHE A 358 9.58 -11.29 -7.02
C PHE A 358 10.23 -12.69 -6.97
N GLY A 359 11.57 -12.74 -6.96
CA GLY A 359 12.33 -13.98 -6.77
C GLY A 359 12.74 -14.72 -8.06
N CYS A 360 12.34 -14.23 -9.24
CA CYS A 360 12.85 -14.79 -10.49
C CYS A 360 14.28 -14.28 -10.75
N ARG A 361 15.21 -15.23 -10.94
CA ARG A 361 16.61 -15.02 -11.40
C ARG A 361 16.65 -14.46 -12.82
N LEU A 362 16.08 -13.30 -13.06
CA LEU A 362 16.05 -12.71 -14.39
C LEU A 362 17.27 -11.88 -14.64
N LYS A 363 17.82 -12.11 -15.82
CA LYS A 363 18.97 -11.40 -16.36
C LYS A 363 18.68 -9.90 -16.30
N PHE A 364 19.50 -9.23 -15.53
CA PHE A 364 19.74 -7.81 -15.57
C PHE A 364 19.95 -7.34 -17.02
N GLU A 365 18.94 -6.69 -17.59
CA GLU A 365 19.03 -6.11 -18.94
C GLU A 365 19.59 -4.70 -18.88
N SER A 366 20.70 -4.49 -19.58
CA SER A 366 21.17 -3.15 -19.93
C SER A 366 20.18 -2.51 -20.90
N PHE A 367 19.78 -1.25 -20.66
CA PHE A 367 18.88 -0.53 -21.56
C PHE A 367 19.24 0.96 -21.66
N PRO A 368 19.13 1.58 -22.85
CA PRO A 368 19.40 2.99 -23.05
C PRO A 368 18.31 3.87 -22.44
N TYR A 369 18.68 5.07 -21.95
CA TYR A 369 17.73 6.08 -21.46
C TYR A 369 16.59 6.39 -22.46
N ASP A 370 16.87 6.25 -23.76
CA ASP A 370 15.91 6.49 -24.85
C ASP A 370 14.77 5.48 -24.92
N ASP A 371 14.90 4.34 -24.24
CA ASP A 371 13.82 3.36 -24.11
C ASP A 371 12.78 3.77 -23.08
N VAL A 372 13.11 4.67 -22.13
CA VAL A 372 12.16 5.27 -21.21
C VAL A 372 11.28 6.26 -21.97
N VAL A 373 9.98 5.99 -22.05
CA VAL A 373 9.01 6.87 -22.73
C VAL A 373 8.30 7.81 -21.78
N ALA A 374 8.12 7.37 -20.52
CA ALA A 374 7.49 8.17 -19.49
C ALA A 374 8.10 7.87 -18.12
N VAL A 375 8.21 8.92 -17.31
CA VAL A 375 8.38 8.82 -15.87
C VAL A 375 7.05 9.25 -15.28
N PRO A 376 6.24 8.31 -14.76
CA PRO A 376 4.94 8.67 -14.22
C PRO A 376 5.04 9.75 -13.13
N PHE A 377 4.06 10.67 -13.14
CA PHE A 377 3.92 11.87 -12.29
C PHE A 377 4.28 11.64 -10.82
N TRP A 378 4.00 10.43 -10.32
CA TRP A 378 4.13 10.06 -8.93
C TRP A 378 5.54 10.16 -8.32
N LYS A 379 6.59 10.39 -9.12
CA LYS A 379 7.96 10.66 -8.63
C LYS A 379 8.50 12.05 -8.99
N ILE A 380 7.89 12.79 -9.93
CA ILE A 380 8.29 14.18 -10.23
C ILE A 380 8.06 15.09 -9.01
N LEU A 381 7.05 14.81 -8.18
CA LEU A 381 6.75 15.59 -6.97
C LEU A 381 7.60 15.29 -5.73
N ASN A 382 8.20 14.10 -5.62
CA ASN A 382 9.21 13.86 -4.57
C ASN A 382 10.46 14.73 -4.78
N THR A 383 10.67 15.15 -6.02
CA THR A 383 11.58 16.24 -6.39
C THR A 383 10.91 17.59 -6.51
N SER A 384 9.59 17.76 -6.60
CA SER A 384 9.01 19.10 -6.67
C SER A 384 9.24 19.91 -5.42
N LYS A 385 9.55 19.37 -4.23
CA LYS A 385 10.10 20.22 -3.15
C LYS A 385 11.52 20.76 -3.45
N ALA A 386 12.32 20.02 -4.22
CA ALA A 386 13.64 20.44 -4.72
C ALA A 386 13.53 21.31 -6.00
N LEU A 387 12.63 20.97 -6.92
CA LEU A 387 12.31 21.70 -8.13
C LEU A 387 11.42 22.90 -7.84
N ALA A 388 10.59 22.97 -6.80
CA ALA A 388 9.85 24.17 -6.37
C ALA A 388 10.74 25.14 -5.59
N LYS A 389 11.87 24.64 -5.04
CA LYS A 389 12.98 25.53 -4.66
C LYS A 389 13.61 26.19 -5.89
N ILE A 390 13.55 25.53 -7.06
CA ILE A 390 14.06 26.03 -8.36
C ILE A 390 12.96 26.74 -9.18
N ALA A 391 11.70 26.38 -8.99
CA ALA A 391 10.49 26.77 -9.72
C ALA A 391 9.50 27.37 -8.71
N LYS A 392 9.95 28.40 -8.00
CA LYS A 392 9.04 29.30 -7.30
C LYS A 392 8.09 29.88 -8.33
N ASN A 393 6.85 29.39 -8.44
CA ASN A 393 5.69 30.05 -9.07
C ASN A 393 6.01 31.03 -10.20
N THR A 394 6.81 30.61 -11.18
CA THR A 394 7.21 31.51 -12.25
C THR A 394 6.49 31.08 -13.51
N THR A 395 5.49 31.88 -13.84
CA THR A 395 4.77 31.80 -15.10
C THR A 395 5.60 32.47 -16.19
N CYS A 396 5.51 31.93 -17.40
CA CYS A 396 6.15 32.47 -18.58
C CYS A 396 5.66 33.89 -18.78
N LYS A 397 6.58 34.86 -18.84
CA LYS A 397 6.20 36.27 -19.01
C LYS A 397 5.42 36.53 -20.31
N GLN A 398 5.56 35.66 -21.31
CA GLN A 398 4.94 35.81 -22.62
C GLN A 398 3.58 35.11 -22.77
N CYS A 399 3.41 33.91 -22.21
CA CYS A 399 2.22 33.08 -22.43
C CYS A 399 1.58 32.56 -21.15
N TYR A 400 2.13 32.94 -19.98
CA TYR A 400 1.63 32.62 -18.64
C TYR A 400 1.60 31.13 -18.25
N GLU A 401 2.02 30.23 -19.14
CA GLU A 401 2.29 28.81 -18.85
C GLU A 401 3.46 28.62 -17.87
N PRO A 402 3.59 27.47 -17.19
CA PRO A 402 4.73 27.16 -16.32
C PRO A 402 6.08 27.38 -17.02
N ALA A 403 6.99 28.12 -16.38
CA ALA A 403 8.29 28.48 -16.96
C ALA A 403 9.46 27.84 -16.21
N SER A 404 10.45 27.37 -16.98
CA SER A 404 11.69 26.74 -16.50
C SER A 404 12.97 27.46 -16.93
N LEU A 405 12.89 28.38 -17.91
CA LEU A 405 14.04 29.13 -18.41
C LEU A 405 14.11 30.52 -17.80
N GLN A 406 15.22 30.83 -17.13
CA GLN A 406 15.46 32.15 -16.54
C GLN A 406 16.21 33.05 -17.53
N CYS A 407 15.80 34.31 -17.65
CA CYS A 407 16.52 35.31 -18.43
C CYS A 407 17.97 35.45 -17.93
N THR A 408 18.94 35.15 -18.79
CA THR A 408 20.38 35.22 -18.48
C THR A 408 20.84 36.62 -18.08
N ARG A 409 20.16 37.67 -18.55
CA ARG A 409 20.52 39.07 -18.29
C ARG A 409 19.99 39.59 -16.96
N CYS A 410 18.71 39.43 -16.67
CA CYS A 410 18.11 40.00 -15.45
C CYS A 410 18.00 39.01 -14.28
N LYS A 411 18.09 37.70 -14.54
CA LYS A 411 17.91 36.63 -13.54
C LYS A 411 16.61 36.71 -12.72
N VAL A 412 15.57 37.39 -13.23
CA VAL A 412 14.28 37.59 -12.53
C VAL A 412 13.09 37.19 -13.41
N THR A 413 13.18 37.37 -14.73
CA THR A 413 12.09 37.02 -15.66
C THR A 413 12.24 35.58 -16.16
N TRP A 414 11.13 34.86 -16.30
CA TRP A 414 11.10 33.45 -16.68
C TRP A 414 10.27 33.21 -17.94
N TYR A 415 10.64 32.19 -18.72
CA TYR A 415 10.00 31.78 -19.97
C TYR A 415 9.85 30.25 -20.05
N CYS A 416 8.81 29.79 -20.74
CA CYS A 416 8.63 28.36 -21.03
C CYS A 416 9.49 27.87 -22.21
N SER A 417 9.95 28.79 -23.08
CA SER A 417 10.78 28.48 -24.25
C SER A 417 11.59 29.69 -24.72
N GLU A 418 12.68 29.45 -25.47
CA GLU A 418 13.47 30.49 -26.14
C GLU A 418 12.62 31.28 -27.15
N ALA A 419 11.63 30.63 -27.78
CA ALA A 419 10.67 31.29 -28.67
C ALA A 419 9.80 32.32 -27.91
N CYS A 420 9.29 31.97 -26.73
CA CYS A 420 8.56 32.91 -25.87
C CYS A 420 9.45 34.06 -25.38
N GLN A 421 10.70 33.78 -25.05
CA GLN A 421 11.69 34.81 -24.71
C GLN A 421 11.94 35.77 -25.88
N LYS A 422 12.20 35.25 -27.09
CA LYS A 422 12.38 36.06 -28.31
C LYS A 422 11.14 36.87 -28.65
N LYS A 423 9.94 36.32 -28.47
CA LYS A 423 8.68 37.02 -28.74
C LYS A 423 8.40 38.13 -27.73
N HIS A 424 8.71 37.89 -26.45
CA HIS A 424 8.65 38.92 -25.41
C HIS A 424 9.68 40.04 -25.64
N TRP A 425 10.88 39.70 -26.11
CA TRP A 425 11.92 40.67 -26.45
C TRP A 425 11.64 41.43 -27.75
N LYS A 426 10.96 40.80 -28.71
CA LYS A 426 10.51 41.39 -29.97
C LYS A 426 9.07 41.90 -29.83
N GLY A 427 8.82 42.81 -28.88
CA GLY A 427 7.57 43.56 -28.84
C GLY A 427 7.21 44.02 -30.25
N LYS A 428 6.00 43.68 -30.70
CA LYS A 428 5.52 43.75 -32.10
C LYS A 428 6.16 44.92 -32.87
N GLY A 429 6.84 44.61 -33.97
CA GLY A 429 7.61 45.54 -34.79
C GLY A 429 6.77 46.64 -35.43
N GLY A 430 6.43 47.66 -34.65
CA GLY A 430 6.00 48.99 -35.07
C GLY A 430 6.76 50.03 -34.25
N GLN A 431 6.60 51.32 -34.58
CA GLN A 431 7.28 52.49 -33.98
C GLN A 431 7.22 52.62 -32.44
N TYR A 432 6.60 51.66 -31.73
CA TYR A 432 6.43 51.59 -30.29
C TYR A 432 7.04 50.32 -29.65
N ALA A 433 7.99 49.65 -30.32
CA ALA A 433 8.64 48.46 -29.79
C ALA A 433 9.51 48.80 -28.54
N VAL A 434 9.07 48.36 -27.36
CA VAL A 434 9.78 48.58 -26.10
C VAL A 434 10.90 47.55 -25.95
N SER A 435 12.13 47.98 -25.70
CA SER A 435 13.26 47.05 -25.53
C SER A 435 13.14 46.29 -24.19
N HIS A 436 13.75 45.11 -24.10
CA HIS A 436 13.80 44.36 -22.82
C HIS A 436 14.46 45.18 -21.69
N LYS A 437 15.31 46.17 -22.02
CA LYS A 437 15.95 47.07 -21.05
C LYS A 437 14.91 47.96 -20.36
N ASP A 438 13.87 48.37 -21.08
CA ASP A 438 12.87 49.33 -20.60
C ASP A 438 11.67 48.66 -19.90
N THR A 439 11.55 47.34 -19.99
CA THR A 439 10.46 46.55 -19.37
C THR A 439 10.89 45.76 -18.14
N CYS A 440 12.18 45.68 -17.85
CA CYS A 440 12.70 44.84 -16.77
C CYS A 440 12.99 45.67 -15.50
N PRO A 441 12.28 45.45 -14.37
CA PRO A 441 12.42 46.24 -13.15
C PRO A 441 13.85 46.35 -12.59
N LYS A 442 14.72 45.36 -12.85
CA LYS A 442 16.14 45.37 -12.44
C LYS A 442 17.08 46.05 -13.43
N LEU A 443 16.68 46.25 -14.69
CA LEU A 443 17.48 46.94 -15.71
C LEU A 443 17.06 48.40 -15.90
N ILE A 444 15.93 48.80 -15.32
CA ILE A 444 15.40 50.18 -15.33
C ILE A 444 16.28 51.15 -14.50
N LYS A 445 17.28 50.66 -13.74
CA LYS A 445 18.35 51.49 -13.17
C LYS A 445 19.72 50.81 -13.27
N THR A 446 20.46 51.19 -14.28
CA THR A 446 21.89 51.54 -14.22
C THR A 446 22.19 52.61 -15.26
#